data_AF-A0A563VLQ9-F1
#
_entry.id   AF-A0A563VLQ9-F1
#
_cell.length_a   1.000
_cell.length_b   1.000
_cell.length_c   1.000
_cell.angle_alpha   90.00
_cell.angle_beta   90.00
_cell.angle_gamma   90.00
#
_symmetry.space_group_name_H-M   'P 1'
#
loop_
_entity.id
_entity.type
_entity.pdbx_description
1 polymer ?
#
loop_
_entity_poly.entity_id
_entity_poly.type
_entity_poly.pdbx_seq_one_letter_code
_entity_poly.pdbx_strand_id
1 'polypeptide(L)'
;MDWKPERILSILDRCCESYTFPMLDNGYIYLAATRLSLYRSGLDWALVIEVFGFSPRSGTPNTHIYTFASRLYNRDKPERYRNRQDYEDYLLFQPHNESRFIDPIEDDGEEWIDPEDREFVLDNGQFVLRGEKYNLPTPEDYRTCKIQLEESKVQTFEFCRFLAATARNKVLATEQERRISVLPEMKQILQLEEWNHPDLINGKLASNSETFQQLAKVLSTGDTKYYNPTQPSNTNWINWLGGGRL
;
A
#
# COMPACT_ATOMS: atom_id res chain seq x y z
N MET A 1 18.55 14.91 -14.91
CA MET A 1 18.29 14.41 -13.55
C MET A 1 19.58 13.81 -13.02
N ASP A 2 20.03 14.23 -11.83
CA ASP A 2 21.33 13.83 -11.27
C ASP A 2 21.22 12.70 -10.22
N TRP A 3 20.04 12.10 -10.10
CA TRP A 3 19.79 10.95 -9.24
C TRP A 3 20.29 9.67 -9.90
N LYS A 4 21.45 9.18 -9.44
CA LYS A 4 21.96 7.86 -9.83
C LYS A 4 21.12 6.75 -9.18
N PRO A 5 20.92 5.59 -9.84
CA PRO A 5 20.14 4.47 -9.28
C PRO A 5 20.60 4.05 -7.88
N GLU A 6 21.91 4.05 -7.62
CA GLU A 6 22.49 3.66 -6.32
C GLU A 6 22.05 4.61 -5.20
N ARG A 7 21.90 5.90 -5.52
CA ARG A 7 21.43 6.90 -4.54
C ARG A 7 19.94 6.72 -4.23
N ILE A 8 19.13 6.39 -5.22
CA ILE A 8 17.70 6.06 -5.05
C ILE A 8 17.58 4.82 -4.15
N LEU A 9 18.33 3.75 -4.46
CA LEU A 9 18.32 2.52 -3.67
C LEU A 9 18.79 2.78 -2.23
N SER A 10 19.83 3.58 -2.01
CA SER A 10 20.27 3.93 -0.65
C SER A 10 19.21 4.66 0.18
N ILE A 11 18.30 5.40 -0.47
CA ILE A 11 17.16 6.02 0.21
C ILE A 11 16.14 4.95 0.60
N LEU A 12 15.80 4.05 -0.32
CA LEU A 12 14.84 2.97 -0.06
C LEU A 12 15.37 2.00 1.01
N ASP A 13 16.65 1.68 1.02
CA ASP A 13 17.30 0.84 2.04
C ASP A 13 17.17 1.47 3.43
N ARG A 14 17.45 2.77 3.58
CA ARG A 14 17.22 3.48 4.85
C ARG A 14 15.74 3.44 5.28
N CYS A 15 14.81 3.42 4.34
CA CYS A 15 13.39 3.26 4.65
C CYS A 15 13.08 1.83 5.12
N CYS A 16 13.73 0.82 4.54
CA CYS A 16 13.64 -0.57 4.99
C CYS A 16 14.20 -0.71 6.42
N GLU A 17 15.39 -0.16 6.69
CA GLU A 17 16.06 -0.20 8.00
C GLU A 17 15.30 0.56 9.09
N SER A 18 14.55 1.61 8.71
CA SER A 18 13.72 2.39 9.64
C SER A 18 12.27 1.87 9.75
N TYR A 19 11.96 0.71 9.15
CA TYR A 19 10.63 0.10 9.17
C TYR A 19 9.52 0.99 8.57
N THR A 20 9.87 1.90 7.68
CA THR A 20 8.93 2.77 6.94
C THR A 20 8.63 2.26 5.54
N PHE A 21 9.41 1.30 5.04
CA PHE A 21 9.10 0.57 3.82
C PHE A 21 8.07 -0.54 4.11
N PRO A 22 7.02 -0.71 3.28
CA PRO A 22 5.96 -1.67 3.56
C PRO A 22 6.51 -3.09 3.61
N MET A 23 6.14 -3.83 4.67
CA MET A 23 6.32 -5.29 4.77
C MET A 23 5.01 -5.97 4.38
N LEU A 24 5.04 -6.84 3.37
CA LEU A 24 3.82 -7.52 2.90
C LEU A 24 3.38 -8.67 3.81
N ASP A 25 4.27 -9.15 4.68
CA ASP A 25 4.03 -10.05 5.81
C ASP A 25 3.89 -9.31 7.15
N ASN A 26 3.57 -8.02 7.15
CA ASN A 26 3.37 -7.26 8.38
C ASN A 26 2.41 -8.02 9.33
N GLY A 27 2.90 -8.36 10.52
CA GLY A 27 2.14 -9.15 11.49
C GLY A 27 0.84 -8.51 11.96
N TYR A 28 0.64 -7.21 11.71
CA TYR A 28 -0.58 -6.49 12.07
C TYR A 28 -1.53 -6.24 10.90
N ILE A 29 -1.18 -6.65 9.68
CA ILE A 29 -1.99 -6.37 8.48
C ILE A 29 -2.21 -7.67 7.70
N TYR A 30 -3.46 -8.06 7.58
CA TYR A 30 -3.87 -9.04 6.57
C TYR A 30 -3.88 -8.37 5.20
N LEU A 31 -2.91 -8.75 4.36
CA LEU A 31 -2.78 -8.22 3.02
C LEU A 31 -3.96 -8.66 2.11
N ALA A 32 -4.46 -7.73 1.29
CA ALA A 32 -5.49 -8.01 0.28
C ALA A 32 -5.07 -7.54 -1.12
N ALA A 33 -4.55 -6.32 -1.27
CA ALA A 33 -4.15 -5.78 -2.58
C ALA A 33 -2.99 -4.80 -2.46
N THR A 34 -2.15 -4.71 -3.50
CA THR A 34 -1.05 -3.73 -3.55
C THR A 34 -0.95 -3.05 -4.90
N ARG A 35 -0.40 -1.84 -4.99
CA ARG A 35 -0.04 -1.21 -6.29
C ARG A 35 1.24 -0.42 -6.14
N LEU A 36 2.06 -0.37 -7.18
CA LEU A 36 3.27 0.43 -7.21
C LEU A 36 3.21 1.40 -8.40
N SER A 37 3.49 2.68 -8.16
CA SER A 37 3.55 3.71 -9.20
C SER A 37 4.87 4.48 -9.16
N LEU A 38 5.44 4.75 -10.33
CA LEU A 38 6.64 5.57 -10.49
C LEU A 38 6.30 6.91 -11.12
N TYR A 39 6.88 7.96 -10.57
CA TYR A 39 6.71 9.34 -11.02
C TYR A 39 8.05 10.01 -11.29
N ARG A 40 8.08 10.90 -12.30
CA ARG A 40 9.30 11.59 -12.70
C ARG A 40 9.07 12.97 -13.29
N SER A 41 9.92 13.93 -12.95
CA SER A 41 10.12 15.21 -13.67
C SER A 41 11.58 15.30 -14.14
N GLY A 42 12.00 16.41 -14.78
CA GLY A 42 13.40 16.61 -15.19
C GLY A 42 14.43 16.53 -14.04
N LEU A 43 13.98 16.79 -12.80
CA LEU A 43 14.81 16.93 -11.60
C LEU A 43 14.45 15.94 -10.49
N ASP A 44 13.18 15.52 -10.39
CA ASP A 44 12.64 14.78 -9.24
C ASP A 44 12.07 13.42 -9.62
N TRP A 45 12.20 12.46 -8.69
CA TRP A 45 11.65 11.10 -8.80
C TRP A 45 10.77 10.79 -7.58
N ALA A 46 9.74 9.95 -7.77
CA ALA A 46 8.97 9.41 -6.67
C ALA A 46 8.50 7.98 -6.99
N LEU A 47 8.38 7.17 -5.95
CA LEU A 47 7.86 5.81 -5.96
C LEU A 47 6.76 5.75 -4.91
N VAL A 48 5.58 5.29 -5.29
CA VAL A 48 4.43 5.16 -4.38
C VAL A 48 4.01 3.70 -4.34
N ILE A 49 3.86 3.14 -3.14
CA ILE A 49 3.32 1.80 -2.91
C ILE A 49 2.01 1.95 -2.13
N GLU A 50 0.96 1.33 -2.60
CA GLU A 50 -0.32 1.22 -1.91
C GLU A 50 -0.46 -0.19 -1.36
N VAL A 51 -0.95 -0.31 -0.13
CA VAL A 51 -1.27 -1.58 0.53
C VAL A 51 -2.68 -1.48 1.09
N PHE A 52 -3.61 -2.22 0.50
CA PHE A 52 -4.96 -2.42 1.01
C PHE A 52 -5.02 -3.70 1.83
N GLY A 53 -5.60 -3.61 3.02
CA GLY A 53 -5.75 -4.75 3.91
C GLY A 53 -6.57 -4.43 5.16
N PHE A 54 -6.54 -5.36 6.10
CA PHE A 54 -7.24 -5.25 7.37
C PHE A 54 -6.29 -5.43 8.55
N SER A 55 -6.43 -4.58 9.55
CA SER A 55 -5.76 -4.70 10.85
C SER A 55 -6.83 -4.89 11.92
N PRO A 56 -6.86 -6.02 12.65
CA PRO A 56 -7.77 -6.21 13.78
C PRO A 56 -7.68 -5.07 14.80
N ARG A 57 -6.47 -4.51 14.99
CA ARG A 57 -6.20 -3.39 15.90
C ARG A 57 -6.82 -2.07 15.43
N SER A 58 -6.94 -1.88 14.12
CA SER A 58 -7.59 -0.70 13.55
C SER A 58 -9.11 -0.85 13.49
N GLY A 59 -9.60 -2.09 13.32
CA GLY A 59 -11.03 -2.41 13.26
C GLY A 59 -11.72 -2.02 11.95
N THR A 60 -11.03 -1.35 11.01
CA THR A 60 -11.54 -1.07 9.67
C THR A 60 -10.48 -1.35 8.59
N PRO A 61 -10.89 -1.82 7.41
CA PRO A 61 -10.03 -1.88 6.24
C PRO A 61 -9.64 -0.48 5.77
N ASN A 62 -8.39 -0.30 5.37
CA ASN A 62 -7.92 0.92 4.75
C ASN A 62 -6.83 0.63 3.72
N THR A 63 -6.54 1.63 2.89
CA THR A 63 -5.38 1.62 2.01
C THR A 63 -4.33 2.56 2.54
N HIS A 64 -3.17 1.98 2.87
CA HIS A 64 -1.97 2.69 3.26
C HIS A 64 -1.13 3.02 2.03
N ILE A 65 -0.89 4.31 1.81
CA ILE A 65 -0.08 4.87 0.72
C ILE A 65 1.29 5.27 1.28
N TYR A 66 2.33 4.57 0.83
CA TYR A 66 3.73 4.83 1.13
C TYR A 66 4.35 5.58 -0.04
N THR A 67 4.82 6.81 0.20
CA THR A 67 5.50 7.62 -0.82
C THR A 67 6.97 7.74 -0.49
N PHE A 68 7.85 7.44 -1.44
CA PHE A 68 9.29 7.67 -1.39
C PHE A 68 9.67 8.64 -2.51
N ALA A 69 10.43 9.70 -2.23
CA ALA A 69 10.74 10.70 -3.25
C ALA A 69 12.05 11.43 -3.03
N SER A 70 12.62 11.99 -4.10
CA SER A 70 13.71 12.98 -4.02
C SER A 70 13.29 14.20 -3.20
N ARG A 71 12.03 14.63 -3.38
CA ARG A 71 11.40 15.73 -2.66
C ARG A 71 9.92 15.43 -2.50
N LEU A 72 9.43 15.48 -1.26
CA LEU A 72 8.04 15.25 -0.92
C LEU A 72 7.22 16.54 -1.08
N TYR A 73 5.97 16.37 -1.49
CA TYR A 73 4.97 17.44 -1.57
C TYR A 73 3.93 17.29 -0.45
N ASN A 74 3.22 18.37 -0.12
CA ASN A 74 2.10 18.39 0.83
C ASN A 74 2.36 17.56 2.12
N ARG A 75 3.55 17.75 2.70
CA ARG A 75 3.94 17.14 3.97
C ARG A 75 3.03 17.63 5.10
N ASP A 76 2.99 16.89 6.20
CA ASP A 76 2.24 17.31 7.36
C ASP A 76 2.70 18.69 7.86
N LYS A 77 1.74 19.48 8.35
CA LYS A 77 2.03 20.79 8.90
C LYS A 77 2.36 20.69 10.40
N PRO A 78 3.07 21.68 10.99
CA PRO A 78 3.47 21.64 12.40
C PRO A 78 2.31 21.40 13.37
N GLU A 79 1.08 21.82 13.02
CA GLU A 79 -0.09 21.71 13.88
C GLU A 79 -0.56 20.25 14.10
N ARG A 80 -0.07 19.30 13.29
CA ARG A 80 -0.30 17.86 13.51
C ARG A 80 0.58 17.26 14.61
N TYR A 81 1.57 18.00 15.09
CA TYR A 81 2.54 17.51 16.07
C TYR A 81 2.31 18.15 17.42
N ARG A 82 2.61 17.42 18.49
CA ARG A 82 2.39 17.88 19.88
C ARG A 82 3.17 19.15 20.20
N ASN A 83 4.35 19.30 19.59
CA ASN A 83 5.24 20.43 19.78
C ASN A 83 6.14 20.60 18.55
N ARG A 84 6.92 21.69 18.53
CA ARG A 84 7.81 22.02 17.40
C ARG A 84 8.96 21.03 17.21
N GLN A 85 9.50 20.46 18.30
CA GLN A 85 10.58 19.48 18.23
C GLN A 85 10.11 18.19 17.54
N ASP A 86 8.93 17.67 17.90
CA ASP A 86 8.35 16.48 17.26
C ASP A 86 8.19 16.68 15.73
N TYR A 87 7.83 17.89 15.28
CA TYR A 87 7.74 18.24 13.86
C TYR A 87 9.12 18.29 13.17
N GLU A 88 10.11 18.88 13.83
CA GLU A 88 11.48 18.94 13.30
C GLU A 88 12.12 17.56 13.23
N ASP A 89 11.87 16.70 14.23
CA ASP A 89 12.27 15.29 14.24
C ASP A 89 11.62 14.54 13.07
N TYR A 90 10.33 14.73 12.82
CA TYR A 90 9.66 14.17 11.64
C TYR A 90 10.35 14.56 10.32
N LEU A 91 10.69 15.84 10.14
CA LEU A 91 11.37 16.30 8.92
C LEU A 91 12.78 15.71 8.80
N LEU A 92 13.50 15.61 9.92
CA LEU A 92 14.87 15.13 9.99
C LEU A 92 14.97 13.63 9.74
N PHE A 93 14.10 12.83 10.38
CA PHE A 93 14.13 11.38 10.31
C PHE A 93 13.38 10.81 9.10
N GLN A 94 12.46 11.57 8.51
CA GLN A 94 11.70 11.16 7.32
C GLN A 94 11.91 12.12 6.14
N PRO A 95 13.15 12.37 5.69
CA PRO A 95 13.40 13.37 4.65
C PRO A 95 12.85 12.96 3.28
N HIS A 96 12.66 11.65 3.06
CA HIS A 96 12.36 11.08 1.75
C HIS A 96 11.16 10.13 1.73
N ASN A 97 10.48 9.92 2.86
CA ASN A 97 9.29 9.08 2.94
C ASN A 97 8.11 9.83 3.57
N GLU A 98 6.91 9.49 3.14
CA GLU A 98 5.65 9.99 3.68
C GLU A 98 4.58 8.90 3.63
N SER A 99 3.63 8.98 4.56
CA SER A 99 2.56 8.02 4.74
C SER A 99 1.19 8.70 4.68
N ARG A 100 0.25 8.14 3.94
CA ARG A 100 -1.16 8.55 3.92
C ARG A 100 -2.06 7.34 4.04
N PHE A 101 -3.25 7.53 4.61
CA PHE A 101 -4.29 6.51 4.68
C PHE A 101 -5.52 7.04 3.96
N ILE A 102 -6.21 6.13 3.26
CA ILE A 102 -7.54 6.38 2.71
C ILE A 102 -8.44 5.21 3.11
N ASP A 103 -9.70 5.53 3.43
CA ASP A 103 -10.73 4.56 3.76
C ASP A 103 -11.62 4.40 2.53
N PRO A 104 -11.48 3.31 1.75
CA PRO A 104 -12.24 3.16 0.51
C PRO A 104 -13.70 2.78 0.78
N ILE A 105 -13.94 2.11 1.92
CA ILE A 105 -15.25 1.76 2.44
C ILE A 105 -15.67 2.88 3.39
N GLU A 106 -16.80 3.50 3.11
CA GLU A 106 -17.31 4.63 3.89
C GLU A 106 -17.94 4.13 5.19
N ASP A 107 -17.76 4.92 6.25
CA ASP A 107 -18.55 4.79 7.48
C ASP A 107 -19.82 5.62 7.31
N ASP A 108 -20.89 4.96 6.86
CA ASP A 108 -22.23 5.53 6.72
C ASP A 108 -23.14 5.18 7.90
N GLY A 109 -22.56 4.61 8.98
CA GLY A 109 -23.31 4.09 10.12
C GLY A 109 -24.06 2.79 9.84
N GLU A 110 -23.88 2.15 8.67
CA GLU A 110 -24.46 0.85 8.34
C GLU A 110 -23.57 -0.31 8.85
N GLU A 111 -24.23 -1.36 9.37
CA GLU A 111 -23.60 -2.50 10.01
C GLU A 111 -23.17 -3.56 8.96
N TRP A 112 -22.16 -3.28 8.14
CA TRP A 112 -21.56 -4.35 7.32
C TRP A 112 -20.54 -5.19 8.11
N ILE A 113 -20.02 -4.60 9.19
CA ILE A 113 -19.04 -5.17 10.11
C ILE A 113 -19.73 -5.43 11.45
N ASP A 114 -19.37 -6.51 12.14
CA ASP A 114 -19.93 -6.80 13.46
C ASP A 114 -19.46 -5.73 14.48
N PRO A 115 -20.39 -5.05 15.18
CA PRO A 115 -20.06 -3.96 16.09
C PRO A 115 -19.38 -4.45 17.39
N GLU A 116 -19.61 -5.69 17.79
CA GLU A 116 -19.00 -6.30 18.99
C GLU A 116 -17.65 -6.94 18.66
N ASP A 117 -17.49 -7.45 17.43
CA ASP A 117 -16.25 -8.05 16.95
C ASP A 117 -15.93 -7.70 15.49
N ARG A 118 -15.17 -6.61 15.32
CA ARG A 118 -14.83 -6.07 13.99
C ARG A 118 -13.92 -6.99 13.16
N GLU A 119 -13.44 -8.10 13.70
CA GLU A 119 -12.75 -9.12 12.92
C GLU A 119 -13.70 -9.89 11.98
N PHE A 120 -15.02 -9.75 12.16
CA PHE A 120 -16.03 -10.39 11.33
C PHE A 120 -16.95 -9.39 10.62
N VAL A 121 -17.42 -9.80 9.43
CA VAL A 121 -18.52 -9.12 8.74
C VAL A 121 -19.86 -9.76 9.12
N LEU A 122 -20.95 -9.02 8.95
CA LEU A 122 -22.29 -9.58 9.14
C LEU A 122 -22.66 -10.59 8.03
N ASP A 123 -23.60 -11.48 8.32
CA ASP A 123 -24.09 -12.46 7.33
C ASP A 123 -24.90 -11.82 6.20
N ASN A 124 -25.52 -10.68 6.49
CA ASN A 124 -26.25 -9.85 5.54
C ASN A 124 -26.07 -8.39 5.92
N GLY A 125 -26.23 -7.51 4.94
CA GLY A 125 -25.99 -6.09 5.13
C GLY A 125 -25.59 -5.43 3.83
N GLN A 126 -25.33 -4.13 3.92
CA GLN A 126 -24.89 -3.32 2.80
C GLN A 126 -23.68 -2.49 3.22
N PHE A 127 -22.79 -2.21 2.28
CA PHE A 127 -21.64 -1.34 2.48
C PHE A 127 -21.56 -0.31 1.36
N VAL A 128 -20.97 0.85 1.66
CA VAL A 128 -20.71 1.88 0.65
C VAL A 128 -19.22 1.87 0.30
N LEU A 129 -18.92 1.63 -0.97
CA LEU A 129 -17.57 1.63 -1.51
C LEU A 129 -17.45 2.75 -2.54
N ARG A 130 -16.76 3.84 -2.18
CA ARG A 130 -16.59 5.03 -3.02
C ARG A 130 -17.92 5.61 -3.52
N GLY A 131 -18.86 5.85 -2.61
CA GLY A 131 -20.18 6.44 -2.88
C GLY A 131 -21.19 5.50 -3.52
N GLU A 132 -20.82 4.24 -3.76
CA GLU A 132 -21.70 3.23 -4.36
C GLU A 132 -22.09 2.17 -3.32
N LYS A 133 -23.39 1.88 -3.20
CA LYS A 133 -23.93 0.92 -2.24
C LYS A 133 -23.96 -0.49 -2.82
N TYR A 134 -23.47 -1.46 -2.05
CA TYR A 134 -23.39 -2.89 -2.40
C TYR A 134 -24.03 -3.74 -1.31
N ASN A 135 -24.51 -4.93 -1.66
CA ASN A 135 -24.86 -5.96 -0.68
C ASN A 135 -23.60 -6.75 -0.30
N LEU A 136 -23.56 -7.24 0.94
CA LEU A 136 -22.51 -8.18 1.36
C LEU A 136 -22.53 -9.46 0.49
N PRO A 137 -21.35 -9.99 0.14
CA PRO A 137 -21.21 -11.19 -0.69
C PRO A 137 -21.64 -12.45 0.05
N THR A 138 -22.12 -13.43 -0.70
CA THR A 138 -22.46 -14.75 -0.20
C THR A 138 -21.23 -15.65 -0.09
N PRO A 139 -21.26 -16.74 0.70
CA PRO A 139 -20.18 -17.73 0.73
C PRO A 139 -19.79 -18.35 -0.64
N GLU A 140 -20.68 -18.32 -1.64
CA GLU A 140 -20.37 -18.79 -3.01
C GLU A 140 -19.50 -17.78 -3.77
N ASP A 141 -19.69 -16.48 -3.53
CA ASP A 141 -18.95 -15.41 -4.19
C ASP A 141 -17.45 -15.47 -3.81
N TYR A 142 -17.15 -15.79 -2.54
CA TYR A 142 -15.79 -16.05 -2.06
C TYR A 142 -15.14 -17.24 -2.78
N ARG A 143 -15.89 -18.34 -2.94
CA ARG A 143 -15.40 -19.55 -3.64
C ARG A 143 -15.11 -19.27 -5.12
N THR A 144 -15.93 -18.46 -5.77
CA THR A 144 -15.68 -17.98 -7.15
C THR A 144 -14.38 -17.19 -7.26
N CYS A 145 -14.03 -16.43 -6.21
CA CYS A 145 -12.76 -15.70 -6.10
C CYS A 145 -11.58 -16.56 -5.60
N LYS A 146 -11.77 -17.88 -5.40
CA LYS A 146 -10.79 -18.81 -4.81
C LYS A 146 -10.35 -18.41 -3.40
N ILE A 147 -11.25 -17.79 -2.64
CA ILE A 147 -11.06 -17.48 -1.23
C ILE A 147 -11.79 -18.55 -0.44
N GLN A 148 -11.02 -19.34 0.32
CA GLN A 148 -11.56 -20.30 1.26
C GLN A 148 -11.76 -19.59 2.60
N LEU A 149 -12.98 -19.66 3.14
CA LEU A 149 -13.28 -19.14 4.46
C LEU A 149 -12.63 -20.03 5.52
N GLU A 150 -11.93 -19.43 6.49
CA GLU A 150 -11.34 -20.13 7.63
C GLU A 150 -12.42 -20.53 8.65
N GLU A 151 -13.51 -19.77 8.73
CA GLU A 151 -14.64 -19.98 9.65
C GLU A 151 -15.99 -19.96 8.93
N SER A 152 -17.08 -20.28 9.65
CA SER A 152 -18.43 -20.17 9.10
C SER A 152 -18.86 -18.73 8.89
N LYS A 153 -18.43 -17.84 9.79
CA LYS A 153 -18.63 -16.40 9.68
C LYS A 153 -17.45 -15.83 8.91
N VAL A 154 -17.73 -14.93 7.97
CA VAL A 154 -16.69 -14.34 7.14
C VAL A 154 -15.85 -13.39 7.98
N GLN A 155 -14.54 -13.55 7.92
CA GLN A 155 -13.61 -12.62 8.55
C GLN A 155 -13.41 -11.37 7.68
N THR A 156 -13.22 -10.21 8.30
CA THR A 156 -13.07 -8.92 7.63
C THR A 156 -11.91 -8.91 6.64
N PHE A 157 -10.82 -9.64 6.90
CA PHE A 157 -9.73 -9.76 5.93
C PHE A 157 -10.10 -10.58 4.68
N GLU A 158 -10.97 -11.59 4.81
CA GLU A 158 -11.46 -12.39 3.69
C GLU A 158 -12.35 -11.53 2.81
N PHE A 159 -13.19 -10.68 3.43
CA PHE A 159 -13.95 -9.65 2.74
C PHE A 159 -13.03 -8.66 2.00
N CYS A 160 -11.91 -8.23 2.61
CA CYS A 160 -10.93 -7.39 1.92
C CYS A 160 -10.34 -8.08 0.69
N ARG A 161 -10.00 -9.37 0.79
CA ARG A 161 -9.50 -10.16 -0.35
C ARG A 161 -10.56 -10.31 -1.44
N PHE A 162 -11.84 -10.45 -1.07
CA PHE A 162 -12.95 -10.45 -2.02
C PHE A 162 -13.06 -9.12 -2.75
N LEU A 163 -13.02 -7.98 -2.04
CA LEU A 163 -13.04 -6.66 -2.66
C LEU A 163 -11.80 -6.41 -3.53
N ALA A 164 -10.64 -6.91 -3.13
CA ALA A 164 -9.43 -6.85 -3.95
C ALA A 164 -9.56 -7.64 -5.26
N ALA A 165 -10.34 -8.73 -5.26
CA ALA A 165 -10.60 -9.54 -6.44
C ALA A 165 -11.68 -8.94 -7.37
N THR A 166 -12.72 -8.34 -6.81
CA THR A 166 -13.92 -7.90 -7.56
C THR A 166 -13.99 -6.40 -7.82
N ALA A 167 -13.38 -5.58 -6.95
CA ALA A 167 -13.45 -4.13 -6.96
C ALA A 167 -12.07 -3.48 -6.73
N ARG A 168 -11.01 -4.12 -7.21
CA ARG A 168 -9.60 -3.77 -6.97
C ARG A 168 -9.27 -2.27 -7.08
N ASN A 169 -9.77 -1.61 -8.12
CA ASN A 169 -9.50 -0.20 -8.39
C ASN A 169 -10.20 0.75 -7.42
N LYS A 170 -11.24 0.29 -6.72
CA LYS A 170 -12.00 1.08 -5.74
C LYS A 170 -11.42 1.01 -4.34
N VAL A 171 -10.84 -0.14 -3.98
CA VAL A 171 -10.16 -0.31 -2.69
C VAL A 171 -8.80 0.38 -2.65
N LEU A 172 -8.09 0.41 -3.79
CA LEU A 172 -6.85 1.17 -3.91
C LEU A 172 -7.09 2.68 -4.08
N ALA A 173 -6.01 3.46 -3.98
CA ALA A 173 -6.06 4.90 -4.11
C ALA A 173 -6.35 5.31 -5.57
N THR A 174 -7.19 6.35 -5.71
CA THR A 174 -7.35 7.09 -6.96
C THR A 174 -6.03 7.77 -7.35
N GLU A 175 -5.94 8.23 -8.60
CA GLU A 175 -4.75 8.98 -9.03
C GLU A 175 -4.49 10.22 -8.16
N GLN A 176 -5.54 10.94 -7.76
CA GLN A 176 -5.41 12.15 -6.94
C GLN A 176 -4.86 11.81 -5.54
N GLU A 177 -5.42 10.78 -4.89
CA GLU A 177 -5.00 10.33 -3.56
C GLU A 177 -3.56 9.80 -3.56
N ARG A 178 -3.21 8.97 -4.55
CA ARG A 178 -1.87 8.39 -4.68
C ARG A 178 -0.77 9.46 -4.86
N ARG A 179 -1.14 10.63 -5.37
CA ARG A 179 -0.21 11.72 -5.68
C ARG A 179 -0.16 12.80 -4.62
N ILE A 180 -0.87 12.67 -3.49
CA ILE A 180 -0.91 13.69 -2.42
C ILE A 180 0.50 14.15 -2.03
N SER A 181 1.43 13.20 -1.87
CA SER A 181 2.80 13.48 -1.43
C SER A 181 3.82 13.59 -2.59
N VAL A 182 3.35 13.53 -3.84
CA VAL A 182 4.16 13.62 -5.05
C VAL A 182 4.07 15.04 -5.61
N LEU A 183 5.18 15.57 -6.12
CA LEU A 183 5.19 16.90 -6.72
C LEU A 183 4.22 16.99 -7.91
N PRO A 184 3.39 18.04 -8.01
CA PRO A 184 2.35 18.15 -9.04
C PRO A 184 2.87 18.04 -10.49
N GLU A 185 4.08 18.53 -10.77
CA GLU A 185 4.67 18.54 -12.11
C GLU A 185 5.18 17.17 -12.60
N MET A 186 5.29 16.19 -11.71
CA MET A 186 5.84 14.88 -12.05
C MET A 186 4.84 14.06 -12.85
N LYS A 187 5.30 13.39 -13.91
CA LYS A 187 4.45 12.50 -14.70
C LYS A 187 4.54 11.08 -14.14
N GLN A 188 3.42 10.36 -14.12
CA GLN A 188 3.46 8.92 -13.88
C GLN A 188 4.11 8.26 -15.10
N ILE A 189 5.17 7.48 -14.90
CA ILE A 189 5.92 6.83 -15.98
C ILE A 189 5.75 5.32 -16.00
N LEU A 190 5.37 4.71 -14.87
CA LEU A 190 5.13 3.27 -14.75
C LEU A 190 4.13 3.01 -13.62
N GLN A 191 3.29 2.00 -13.78
CA GLN A 191 2.44 1.45 -12.73
C GLN A 191 2.43 -0.07 -12.82
N LEU A 192 2.54 -0.72 -11.67
CA LEU A 192 2.64 -2.17 -11.53
C LEU A 192 1.59 -2.65 -10.53
N GLU A 193 0.81 -3.65 -10.95
CA GLU A 193 -0.07 -4.40 -10.04
C GLU A 193 0.64 -5.63 -9.46
N GLU A 194 1.68 -6.11 -10.16
CA GLU A 194 2.44 -7.29 -9.83
C GLU A 194 3.95 -7.01 -9.94
N TRP A 195 4.69 -7.39 -8.90
CA TRP A 195 6.16 -7.32 -8.88
C TRP A 195 6.73 -8.32 -7.86
N ASN A 196 8.06 -8.43 -7.81
CA ASN A 196 8.74 -9.19 -6.76
C ASN A 196 9.17 -8.23 -5.63
N HIS A 197 8.41 -8.24 -4.55
CA HIS A 197 8.62 -7.43 -3.36
C HIS A 197 9.76 -8.03 -2.48
N PRO A 198 10.67 -7.21 -1.94
CA PRO A 198 11.76 -7.66 -1.09
C PRO A 198 11.26 -8.34 0.20
N ASP A 199 11.99 -9.35 0.64
CA ASP A 199 11.73 -10.08 1.88
C ASP A 199 12.50 -9.41 3.03
N LEU A 200 11.88 -8.37 3.62
CA LEU A 200 12.51 -7.51 4.62
C LEU A 200 12.82 -8.25 5.92
N ILE A 201 11.96 -9.17 6.35
CA ILE A 201 12.15 -9.93 7.60
C ILE A 201 13.40 -10.82 7.54
N ASN A 202 13.73 -11.33 6.35
CA ASN A 202 14.96 -12.10 6.09
C ASN A 202 16.13 -11.21 5.63
N GLY A 203 16.06 -9.90 5.85
CA GLY A 203 17.15 -8.96 5.62
C GLY A 203 17.41 -8.61 4.15
N LYS A 204 16.49 -8.93 3.22
CA LYS A 204 16.63 -8.50 1.82
C LYS A 204 16.10 -7.09 1.67
N LEU A 205 16.98 -6.10 1.63
CA LEU A 205 16.58 -4.71 1.42
C LEU A 205 16.16 -4.44 -0.04
N ALA A 206 15.64 -3.24 -0.31
CA ALA A 206 15.26 -2.83 -1.65
C ALA A 206 16.43 -2.95 -2.65
N SER A 207 17.66 -2.60 -2.25
CA SER A 207 18.85 -2.75 -3.09
C SER A 207 19.22 -4.21 -3.41
N ASN A 208 18.72 -5.18 -2.66
CA ASN A 208 18.92 -6.60 -2.94
C ASN A 208 17.85 -7.17 -3.88
N SER A 209 16.76 -6.44 -4.13
CA SER A 209 15.68 -6.86 -5.04
C SER A 209 15.96 -6.43 -6.48
N GLU A 210 15.93 -7.40 -7.40
CA GLU A 210 16.01 -7.15 -8.84
C GLU A 210 14.97 -6.13 -9.30
N THR A 211 13.72 -6.27 -8.82
CA THR A 211 12.63 -5.33 -9.12
C THR A 211 13.06 -3.91 -8.77
N PHE A 212 13.48 -3.65 -7.52
CA PHE A 212 13.79 -2.28 -7.09
C PHE A 212 15.06 -1.73 -7.73
N GLN A 213 16.06 -2.58 -8.01
CA GLN A 213 17.22 -2.20 -8.81
C GLN A 213 16.83 -1.71 -10.22
N GLN A 214 15.89 -2.40 -10.87
CA GLN A 214 15.38 -2.00 -12.18
C GLN A 214 14.51 -0.74 -12.09
N LEU A 215 13.62 -0.63 -11.10
CA LEU A 215 12.80 0.57 -10.88
C LEU A 215 13.67 1.81 -10.62
N ALA A 216 14.77 1.68 -9.89
CA ALA A 216 15.72 2.78 -9.68
C ALA A 216 16.36 3.25 -11.01
N LYS A 217 16.67 2.32 -11.94
CA LYS A 217 17.13 2.68 -13.29
C LYS A 217 16.04 3.40 -14.09
N VAL A 218 14.79 2.93 -14.02
CA VAL A 218 13.65 3.59 -14.66
C VAL A 218 13.45 5.02 -14.11
N LEU A 219 13.48 5.21 -12.79
CA LEU A 219 13.35 6.52 -12.16
C LEU A 219 14.48 7.47 -12.57
N SER A 220 15.73 6.98 -12.58
CA SER A 220 16.90 7.77 -12.96
C SER A 220 16.85 8.22 -14.43
N THR A 221 16.58 7.28 -15.34
CA THR A 221 16.69 7.51 -16.79
C THR A 221 15.38 8.01 -17.43
N GLY A 222 14.24 7.65 -16.87
CA GLY A 222 12.92 7.80 -17.49
C GLY A 222 12.59 6.74 -18.55
N ASP A 223 13.49 5.80 -18.84
CA ASP A 223 13.26 4.73 -19.83
C ASP A 223 12.68 3.48 -19.15
N THR A 224 11.42 3.18 -19.46
CA THR A 224 10.70 2.03 -18.87
C THR A 224 11.23 0.68 -19.37
N LYS A 225 12.02 0.64 -20.44
CA LYS A 225 12.62 -0.61 -20.95
C LYS A 225 13.61 -1.26 -19.97
N TYR A 226 14.11 -0.50 -18.99
CA TYR A 226 14.95 -1.05 -17.93
C TYR A 226 14.18 -1.93 -16.93
N TYR A 227 12.83 -1.87 -16.91
CA TYR A 227 12.01 -2.80 -16.15
C TYR A 227 11.69 -4.04 -16.99
N ASN A 228 12.44 -5.10 -16.74
CA ASN A 228 12.32 -6.41 -17.35
C ASN A 228 12.71 -7.47 -16.29
N PRO A 229 11.86 -7.71 -15.28
CA PRO A 229 12.16 -8.62 -14.18
C PRO A 229 12.23 -10.07 -14.65
N THR A 230 13.16 -10.84 -14.09
CA THR A 230 13.28 -12.28 -14.36
C THR A 230 12.63 -13.13 -13.27
N GLN A 231 12.50 -12.60 -12.05
CA GLN A 231 11.78 -13.26 -10.96
C GLN A 231 10.26 -13.13 -11.11
N PRO A 232 9.50 -14.16 -10.73
CA PRO A 232 8.04 -14.09 -10.70
C PRO A 232 7.57 -13.08 -9.65
N SER A 233 6.38 -12.52 -9.87
CA SER A 233 5.75 -11.65 -8.88
C SER A 233 5.40 -12.44 -7.62
N ASN A 234 5.51 -11.79 -6.46
CA ASN A 234 5.09 -12.35 -5.17
C ASN A 234 4.04 -11.48 -4.47
N THR A 235 3.59 -10.36 -5.05
CA THR A 235 2.68 -9.41 -4.37
C THR A 235 1.25 -9.88 -4.15
N ASN A 236 0.85 -11.03 -4.73
CA ASN A 236 -0.44 -11.62 -4.41
C ASN A 236 -0.49 -12.01 -2.92
N TRP A 237 -1.58 -11.68 -2.23
CA TRP A 237 -1.77 -11.96 -0.79
C TRP A 237 -1.58 -13.43 -0.42
N ILE A 238 -1.81 -14.36 -1.37
CA ILE A 238 -1.62 -15.80 -1.13
C ILE A 238 -0.16 -16.17 -0.80
N ASN A 239 0.80 -15.32 -1.19
CA ASN A 239 2.21 -15.51 -0.86
C ASN A 239 2.58 -14.98 0.54
N TRP A 240 1.66 -14.30 1.22
CA TRP A 240 1.91 -13.56 2.47
C TRP A 240 0.88 -13.91 3.57
N LEU A 241 0.51 -15.19 3.68
CA LEU A 241 -0.53 -15.67 4.61
C LEU A 241 -0.17 -15.53 6.10
N GLY A 242 1.10 -15.26 6.42
CA GLY A 242 1.58 -15.01 7.78
C GLY A 242 1.27 -13.61 8.31
N GLY A 243 0.94 -12.64 7.43
CA GLY A 243 0.58 -11.29 7.84
C GLY A 243 -0.74 -11.25 8.62
N GLY A 244 -0.89 -10.27 9.51
CA GLY A 244 -2.10 -10.02 10.30
C GLY A 244 -2.30 -10.90 11.55
N ARG A 245 -1.37 -11.83 11.84
CA ARG A 245 -1.52 -12.83 12.91
C ARG A 245 -0.86 -12.45 14.26
N LEU A 246 -0.52 -11.19 14.52
CA LEU A 246 0.11 -10.68 15.77
C LEU A 246 -0.69 -9.60 16.53
#